data_AF-A0A9Q1H2Q2-F1
#
_entry.id   AF-A0A9Q1H2Q2-F1
#
_cell.length_a   1.000
_cell.length_b   1.000
_cell.length_c   1.000
_cell.angle_alpha   90.00
_cell.angle_beta   90.00
_cell.angle_gamma   90.00
#
_symmetry.space_group_name_H-M   'P 1'
#
loop_
_entity.id
_entity.type
_entity.pdbx_description
1 polymer ?
#
loop_
_entity_poly.entity_id
_entity_poly.type
_entity_poly.pdbx_seq_one_letter_code
_entity_poly.pdbx_strand_id
1 'polypeptide(L)'
;MEQLLQGGNPQIQRDCLFYLGVGHFRLKDYTKALQFVKGLLQIEPNNHQAKELEVVIKKKMNKEGMLGMAIVGGAAAVTLGGAALVIGGLVAAGMALSKGKGK
;
A
#
# COMPACT_ATOMS: atom_id res chain seq x y z
N MET A 1 8.44 16.13 21.69
CA MET A 1 9.03 15.02 20.91
C MET A 1 10.16 15.50 19.99
N GLU A 2 10.09 16.73 19.46
CA GLU A 2 11.13 17.34 18.62
C GLU A 2 12.44 17.72 19.37
N GLN A 3 12.41 17.87 20.70
CA GLN A 3 13.58 18.31 21.47
C GLN A 3 14.64 17.23 21.71
N LEU A 4 14.34 15.94 21.48
CA LEU A 4 15.33 14.85 21.62
C LEU A 4 16.26 14.72 20.40
N LEU A 5 15.89 15.29 19.25
CA LEU A 5 16.65 15.21 18.01
C LEU A 5 17.72 16.32 17.87
N GLN A 6 17.64 17.40 18.66
CA GLN A 6 18.51 18.57 18.50
C GLN A 6 19.88 18.45 19.19
N GLY A 7 20.10 17.46 20.07
CA GLY A 7 21.39 17.20 20.71
C GLY A 7 21.93 15.77 20.52
N GLY A 8 21.25 14.96 19.70
CA GLY A 8 21.49 13.52 19.60
C GLY A 8 22.49 13.17 18.50
N ASN A 9 23.49 12.36 18.87
CA ASN A 9 24.47 11.73 17.99
C ASN A 9 23.88 11.37 16.60
N PRO A 10 24.51 11.76 15.48
CA PRO A 10 24.02 11.48 14.12
C PRO A 10 23.71 9.99 13.87
N GLN A 11 24.36 9.07 14.60
CA GLN A 11 24.04 7.65 14.58
C GLN A 11 22.60 7.36 15.04
N ILE A 12 22.19 7.94 16.17
CA ILE A 12 20.85 7.76 16.73
C ILE A 12 19.79 8.35 15.81
N GLN A 13 20.11 9.45 15.13
CA GLN A 13 19.20 10.04 14.13
C GLN A 13 18.97 9.08 12.96
N ARG A 14 20.02 8.39 12.47
CA ARG A 14 19.91 7.40 11.39
C ARG A 14 19.09 6.19 11.80
N ASP A 15 19.35 5.64 12.98
CA ASP A 15 18.60 4.50 13.51
C ASP A 15 17.12 4.89 13.70
N CYS A 16 16.85 6.08 14.23
CA CYS A 16 15.50 6.60 14.38
C CYS A 16 14.75 6.70 13.04
N LEU A 17 15.41 7.23 11.99
CA LEU A 17 14.84 7.29 10.65
C LEU A 17 14.49 5.90 10.10
N PHE A 18 15.36 4.91 10.34
CA PHE A 18 15.09 3.53 9.92
C PHE A 18 13.84 2.97 10.62
N TYR A 19 13.75 3.10 11.95
CA TYR A 19 12.61 2.59 12.71
C TYR A 19 11.30 3.34 12.44
N LEU A 20 11.35 4.66 12.19
CA LEU A 20 10.19 5.42 11.72
C LEU A 20 9.71 4.89 10.36
N GLY A 21 10.63 4.63 9.42
CA GLY A 21 10.30 4.01 8.14
C GLY A 21 9.61 2.65 8.30
N VAL A 22 10.14 1.77 9.17
CA VAL A 22 9.53 0.47 9.49
C VAL A 22 8.16 0.62 10.14
N GLY A 23 8.00 1.56 11.08
CA GLY A 23 6.74 1.83 11.76
C GLY A 23 5.64 2.24 10.78
N HIS A 24 5.92 3.21 9.92
CA HIS A 24 4.98 3.64 8.88
C HIS A 24 4.68 2.54 7.86
N PHE A 25 5.68 1.73 7.48
CA PHE A 25 5.46 0.58 6.60
C PHE A 25 4.48 -0.44 7.20
N ARG A 26 4.60 -0.74 8.50
CA ARG A 26 3.67 -1.64 9.21
C ARG A 26 2.25 -1.07 9.31
N LEU A 27 2.13 0.26 9.40
CA LEU A 27 0.84 0.97 9.35
C LEU A 27 0.29 1.11 7.92
N LYS A 28 0.97 0.56 6.91
CA LYS A 28 0.65 0.68 5.48
C LYS A 28 0.69 2.12 4.93
N ASP A 29 1.27 3.05 5.68
CA ASP A 29 1.57 4.40 5.20
C ASP A 29 2.86 4.37 4.39
N TYR A 30 2.77 3.80 3.18
CA TYR A 30 3.93 3.57 2.31
C TYR A 30 4.59 4.87 1.87
N THR A 31 3.83 5.95 1.73
CA THR A 31 4.33 7.27 1.33
C THR A 31 5.28 7.81 2.39
N LYS A 32 4.87 7.85 3.66
CA LYS A 32 5.74 8.31 4.75
C LYS A 32 6.90 7.36 4.99
N ALA A 33 6.67 6.05 4.93
CA ALA A 33 7.73 5.06 5.05
C ALA A 33 8.85 5.30 4.02
N LEU A 34 8.48 5.58 2.76
CA LEU A 34 9.44 5.85 1.70
C LEU A 34 10.20 7.17 1.92
N GLN A 35 9.55 8.20 2.46
CA GLN A 35 10.21 9.47 2.79
C GLN A 35 11.32 9.28 3.83
N PHE A 36 11.04 8.56 4.93
CA PHE A 36 12.04 8.31 5.97
C PHE A 36 13.21 7.47 5.46
N VAL A 37 12.94 6.42 4.69
CA VAL A 37 13.98 5.55 4.12
C VAL A 37 14.85 6.31 3.11
N LYS A 38 14.27 7.18 2.28
CA LYS A 38 15.04 8.04 1.37
C LYS A 38 15.90 9.05 2.12
N GLY A 39 15.39 9.65 3.20
CA GLY A 39 16.17 10.53 4.07
C GLY A 39 17.38 9.81 4.67
N LEU A 40 17.20 8.55 5.11
CA LEU A 40 18.31 7.73 5.58
C LEU A 40 19.34 7.43 4.47
N LEU A 41 18.88 7.09 3.26
CA LEU A 41 19.77 6.80 2.12
C LEU A 41 20.54 8.03 1.61
N GLN A 42 20.03 9.24 1.84
CA GLN A 42 20.79 10.47 1.58
C GLN A 42 21.99 10.63 2.51
N ILE A 43 21.90 10.10 3.74
CA ILE A 43 22.98 10.13 4.74
C ILE A 43 23.90 8.92 4.58
N GLU A 44 23.33 7.73 4.34
CA GLU A 44 24.05 6.48 4.12
C GLU A 44 23.64 5.79 2.81
N PRO A 45 24.18 6.23 1.67
CA PRO A 45 23.82 5.67 0.37
C PRO A 45 24.23 4.20 0.19
N ASN A 46 25.10 3.66 1.06
CA ASN A 46 25.55 2.28 1.03
C ASN A 46 24.82 1.37 2.05
N ASN A 47 23.83 1.89 2.78
CA ASN A 47 23.08 1.10 3.75
C ASN A 47 22.19 0.06 3.03
N HIS A 48 22.55 -1.22 3.14
CA HIS A 48 21.85 -2.31 2.46
C HIS A 48 20.42 -2.49 3.00
N GLN A 49 20.23 -2.41 4.31
CA GLN A 49 18.94 -2.59 4.96
C GLN A 49 17.93 -1.53 4.51
N ALA A 50 18.37 -0.27 4.40
CA ALA A 50 17.54 0.82 3.91
C ALA A 50 17.14 0.63 2.43
N LYS A 51 18.06 0.13 1.58
CA LYS A 51 17.77 -0.19 0.18
C LYS A 51 16.75 -1.34 0.05
N GLU A 52 16.93 -2.41 0.82
CA GLU A 52 15.98 -3.52 0.83
C GLU A 52 14.60 -3.07 1.27
N LEU A 53 14.53 -2.26 2.33
CA LEU A 53 13.27 -1.69 2.81
C LEU A 53 12.62 -0.78 1.75
N GLU A 54 13.39 0.04 1.03
CA GLU A 54 12.88 0.86 -0.07
C GLU A 54 12.23 0.01 -1.17
N VAL A 55 12.87 -1.10 -1.56
CA VAL A 55 12.36 -2.04 -2.56
C VAL A 55 11.06 -2.68 -2.10
N VAL A 56 11.01 -3.15 -0.85
CA VAL A 56 9.81 -3.78 -0.28
C VAL A 56 8.65 -2.78 -0.19
N ILE A 57 8.90 -1.55 0.26
CA ILE A 57 7.88 -0.48 0.32
C ILE A 57 7.30 -0.22 -1.07
N LYS A 58 8.15 -0.01 -2.09
CA LYS A 58 7.69 0.25 -3.47
C LYS A 58 6.86 -0.91 -4.02
N LYS A 59 7.28 -2.15 -3.78
CA LYS A 59 6.56 -3.36 -4.21
C LYS A 59 5.17 -3.43 -3.57
N LYS A 60 5.06 -3.13 -2.27
CA LYS A 60 3.79 -3.15 -1.53
C LYS A 60 2.87 -1.99 -1.92
N MET A 61 3.42 -0.79 -2.09
CA MET A 61 2.68 0.38 -2.57
C MET A 61 2.04 0.12 -3.94
N ASN A 62 2.77 -0.46 -4.90
CA ASN A 62 2.22 -0.79 -6.21
C ASN A 62 1.16 -1.89 -6.13
N LYS A 63 1.40 -2.95 -5.36
CA LYS A 63 0.45 -4.08 -5.25
C LYS A 63 -0.87 -3.65 -4.60
N GLU A 64 -0.80 -2.87 -3.52
CA GLU A 64 -1.98 -2.45 -2.77
C GLU A 64 -2.69 -1.25 -3.42
N GLY A 65 -1.95 -0.33 -4.05
CA GLY A 65 -2.53 0.72 -4.89
C GLY A 65 -3.28 0.18 -6.10
N MET A 66 -2.76 -0.87 -6.74
CA MET A 66 -3.42 -1.55 -7.86
C MET A 66 -4.69 -2.32 -7.43
N LEU A 67 -4.69 -2.93 -6.24
CA LEU A 67 -5.89 -3.56 -5.66
C LEU A 67 -7.01 -2.53 -5.42
N GLY A 68 -6.68 -1.31 -5.00
CA GLY A 68 -7.66 -0.22 -4.84
C GLY A 68 -8.25 0.26 -6.16
N MET A 69 -7.42 0.37 -7.21
CA MET A 69 -7.88 0.77 -8.55
C MET A 69 -8.76 -0.30 -9.22
N ALA A 70 -8.49 -1.59 -8.99
CA ALA A 70 -9.29 -2.69 -9.53
C ALA A 70 -10.72 -2.74 -8.95
N ILE A 71 -10.92 -2.26 -7.72
CA ILE A 71 -12.24 -2.19 -7.07
C ILE A 71 -13.05 -1.00 -7.59
N VAL A 72 -12.40 0.13 -7.91
CA VAL A 72 -13.07 1.35 -8.42
C VAL A 72 -13.31 1.30 -9.93
N GLY A 73 -12.47 0.62 -10.71
CA GLY A 73 -12.68 0.36 -12.13
C GLY A 73 -13.52 -0.90 -12.37
N GLY A 74 -14.83 -0.84 -12.13
CA GLY A 74 -15.73 -2.00 -12.06
C GLY A 74 -15.92 -2.87 -13.32
N ALA A 75 -14.88 -3.52 -13.85
CA ALA A 75 -15.03 -4.38 -15.04
C ALA A 75 -14.17 -5.67 -15.11
N ALA A 76 -13.42 -6.09 -14.07
CA ALA A 76 -12.54 -7.26 -14.23
C ALA A 76 -12.47 -8.27 -13.06
N ALA A 77 -13.43 -8.29 -12.13
CA ALA A 77 -13.45 -9.23 -11.01
C ALA A 77 -14.41 -10.43 -11.21
N VAL A 78 -14.51 -10.97 -12.44
CA VAL A 78 -15.34 -12.17 -12.71
C VAL A 78 -14.51 -13.43 -12.98
N THR A 79 -13.20 -13.34 -13.27
CA THR A 79 -12.57 -14.46 -13.98
C THR A 79 -11.83 -15.51 -13.15
N LEU A 80 -11.63 -15.41 -11.84
CA LEU A 80 -10.89 -16.48 -11.14
C LEU A 80 -11.44 -16.82 -9.74
N GLY A 81 -12.37 -17.78 -9.72
CA GLY A 81 -12.55 -18.72 -8.60
C GLY A 81 -13.53 -18.26 -7.52
N GLY A 82 -14.76 -18.78 -7.58
CA GLY A 82 -15.87 -18.42 -6.71
C GLY A 82 -15.61 -18.53 -5.21
N ALA A 83 -15.90 -17.45 -4.49
CA ALA A 83 -16.53 -17.39 -3.18
C ALA A 83 -16.81 -15.92 -2.83
N ALA A 84 -17.69 -15.27 -3.60
CA ALA A 84 -18.25 -13.98 -3.20
C ALA A 84 -19.30 -14.23 -2.11
N LEU A 85 -18.88 -14.30 -0.86
CA LEU A 85 -19.79 -14.13 0.28
C LEU A 85 -20.26 -12.67 0.27
N VAL A 86 -21.37 -12.46 -0.43
CA VAL A 86 -22.19 -11.25 -0.39
C VAL A 86 -22.76 -11.12 1.02
N ILE A 87 -22.04 -10.42 1.90
CA ILE A 87 -22.61 -9.87 3.13
C ILE A 87 -22.61 -8.35 2.98
N GLY A 88 -23.70 -7.83 2.45
CA GLY A 88 -23.93 -6.40 2.27
C GLY A 88 -25.00 -6.17 1.21
N GLY A 89 -26.27 -6.25 1.62
CA GLY A 89 -27.42 -6.32 0.73
C GLY A 89 -27.77 -5.05 -0.06
N LEU A 90 -28.75 -5.25 -0.95
CA LEU A 90 -29.70 -4.27 -1.52
C LEU A 90 -29.42 -3.54 -2.84
N VAL A 91 -28.87 -4.16 -3.88
CA VAL A 91 -29.30 -3.81 -5.26
C VAL A 91 -29.31 -5.05 -6.17
N ALA A 92 -30.30 -5.93 -5.99
CA ALA A 92 -30.72 -6.87 -7.03
C ALA A 92 -31.93 -6.26 -7.76
N ALA A 93 -31.68 -5.30 -8.64
CA ALA A 93 -32.69 -4.84 -9.59
C ALA A 93 -32.03 -4.35 -10.88
N GLY A 94 -32.25 -5.09 -11.96
CA GLY A 94 -32.17 -4.56 -13.31
C GLY A 94 -30.93 -4.97 -14.10
N MET A 95 -30.99 -6.13 -14.76
CA MET A 95 -30.97 -6.25 -16.22
C MET A 95 -30.64 -7.69 -16.63
N ALA A 96 -31.66 -8.44 -17.03
CA ALA A 96 -31.49 -9.50 -18.02
C ALA A 96 -32.76 -9.57 -18.87
N LEU A 97 -32.67 -8.88 -20.01
CA LEU A 97 -33.59 -8.91 -21.13
C LEU A 97 -33.78 -10.36 -21.60
N SER A 98 -35.03 -10.79 -21.78
CA SER A 98 -35.35 -11.82 -22.78
C SER A 98 -36.67 -11.49 -23.45
N LYS A 99 -36.56 -10.79 -24.57
CA LYS A 99 -37.61 -10.67 -25.60
C LYS A 99 -37.17 -11.60 -26.73
N GLY A 100 -37.91 -12.67 -27.02
CA GLY A 100 -37.69 -13.44 -28.24
C GLY A 100 -38.13 -14.91 -28.23
N LYS A 101 -39.36 -15.15 -28.71
CA LYS A 101 -39.83 -16.28 -29.54
C LYS A 101 -41.36 -16.12 -29.64
N GLY A 102 -41.99 -15.92 -30.79
CA GLY A 102 -41.71 -16.46 -32.11
C GLY A 102 -42.54 -17.73 -32.32
N LYS A 103 -43.83 -17.55 -32.64
CA LYS A 103 -44.66 -18.34 -33.57
C LYS A 103 -46.01 -17.68 -33.71
#